data_AF-A0A920G7W4-F1
#
_entry.id   AF-A0A920G7W4-F1
#
_cell.length_a   1.000
_cell.length_b   1.000
_cell.length_c   1.000
_cell.angle_alpha   90.00
_cell.angle_beta   90.00
_cell.angle_gamma   90.00
#
_symmetry.space_group_name_H-M   'P 1'
#
loop_
_entity.id
_entity.type
_entity.pdbx_description
1 polymer ?
#
loop_
_entity_poly.entity_id
_entity_poly.type
_entity_poly.pdbx_seq_one_letter_code
_entity_poly.pdbx_strand_id
1 'polypeptide(L)'
;MKNIKELRVYKVDTSNLDDFKILKKKLDSLKSKSKADKINLISYLSTPPQSYEDIIINIIKSEINKEEYGYSRIVIEKPFGQNLNSAKKLNKLLKTGFNENQIFRIDHYLGKETVQNILVSRYSNLVFNALWNREHISYVEITAAESIGIKKRGEYYDKSGALKDMIQNHLLNYFLL
;
A
#
# COMPACT_ATOMS: atom_id res chain seq x y z
N MET A 1 5.92 -9.56 -23.27
CA MET A 1 4.93 -8.61 -22.71
C MET A 1 3.54 -9.18 -22.95
N LYS A 2 2.76 -9.44 -21.89
CA LYS A 2 1.38 -9.93 -22.06
C LYS A 2 0.52 -8.82 -22.68
N ASN A 3 -0.20 -9.12 -23.76
CA ASN A 3 -1.12 -8.19 -24.43
C ASN A 3 -2.17 -7.68 -23.44
N ILE A 4 -2.17 -6.37 -23.18
CA ILE A 4 -3.26 -5.70 -22.47
C ILE A 4 -4.48 -5.77 -23.41
N LYS A 5 -5.48 -6.58 -23.03
CA LYS A 5 -6.70 -6.75 -23.84
C LYS A 5 -7.59 -5.51 -23.84
N GLU A 6 -7.50 -4.69 -22.79
CA GLU A 6 -8.34 -3.51 -22.63
C GLU A 6 -7.68 -2.49 -21.70
N LEU A 7 -7.50 -1.25 -22.18
CA LEU A 7 -7.04 -0.11 -21.39
C LEU A 7 -7.99 1.06 -21.66
N ARG A 8 -8.50 1.68 -20.59
CA ARG A 8 -9.36 2.86 -20.67
C ARG A 8 -8.79 3.95 -19.78
N VAL A 9 -8.76 5.17 -20.30
CA VAL A 9 -8.24 6.35 -19.59
C VAL A 9 -9.38 7.32 -19.36
N TYR A 10 -9.48 7.81 -18.12
CA TYR A 10 -10.46 8.80 -17.72
C TYR A 10 -9.74 9.98 -17.05
N LYS A 11 -10.09 11.19 -17.45
CA LYS A 11 -9.69 12.40 -16.73
C LYS A 11 -10.58 12.51 -15.48
N VAL A 12 -9.95 12.67 -14.32
CA VAL A 12 -10.60 12.80 -13.00
C VAL A 12 -9.79 13.82 -12.21
N ASP A 13 -10.44 14.89 -11.75
CA ASP A 13 -9.88 15.78 -10.73
C ASP A 13 -10.02 15.12 -9.36
N THR A 14 -8.91 14.98 -8.64
CA THR A 14 -8.85 14.29 -7.34
C THR A 14 -9.69 14.99 -6.27
N SER A 15 -9.88 16.30 -6.39
CA SER A 15 -10.63 17.14 -5.44
C SER A 15 -12.12 17.22 -5.75
N ASN A 16 -12.53 16.89 -6.98
CA ASN A 16 -13.91 17.07 -7.43
C ASN A 16 -14.76 15.79 -7.25
N LEU A 17 -15.76 15.85 -6.37
CA LEU A 17 -16.68 14.74 -6.13
C LEU A 17 -17.49 14.34 -7.37
N ASP A 18 -17.88 15.28 -8.23
CA ASP A 18 -18.72 14.97 -9.38
C ASP A 18 -17.98 14.13 -10.43
N ASP A 19 -16.67 14.34 -10.57
CA ASP A 19 -15.82 13.49 -11.41
C ASP A 19 -15.80 12.04 -10.91
N PHE A 20 -15.79 11.83 -9.58
CA PHE A 20 -15.88 10.49 -8.99
C PHE A 20 -17.27 9.87 -9.15
N LYS A 21 -18.36 10.65 -9.10
CA LYS A 21 -19.71 10.14 -9.43
C LYS A 21 -19.79 9.71 -10.89
N ILE A 22 -19.19 10.48 -11.82
CA ILE A 22 -19.10 10.11 -13.23
C ILE A 22 -18.27 8.83 -13.39
N LEU A 23 -17.16 8.71 -12.65
CA LEU A 23 -16.34 7.50 -12.63
C LEU A 23 -17.14 6.30 -12.12
N LYS A 24 -17.90 6.41 -11.02
CA LYS A 24 -18.78 5.36 -10.51
C LYS A 24 -19.77 4.89 -11.58
N LYS A 25 -20.47 5.80 -12.26
CA LYS A 25 -21.40 5.46 -13.35
C LYS A 25 -20.71 4.68 -14.48
N LYS A 26 -19.48 5.07 -14.86
CA LYS A 26 -18.69 4.36 -15.88
C LYS A 26 -18.29 2.97 -15.41
N LEU A 27 -17.86 2.84 -14.15
CA LEU A 27 -17.53 1.55 -13.53
C LEU A 27 -18.76 0.64 -13.46
N ASP A 28 -19.93 1.16 -13.11
CA ASP A 28 -21.16 0.38 -13.05
C ASP A 28 -21.63 -0.07 -14.44
N SER A 29 -21.49 0.78 -15.46
CA SER A 29 -21.76 0.40 -16.85
C SER A 29 -20.78 -0.68 -17.36
N LEU A 30 -19.53 -0.63 -16.92
CA LEU A 30 -18.54 -1.67 -17.20
C LEU A 30 -18.92 -2.99 -16.53
N LYS A 31 -19.35 -2.91 -15.27
CA LYS A 31 -19.76 -4.06 -14.49
C LYS A 31 -20.98 -4.76 -15.11
N SER A 32 -22.00 -4.00 -15.51
CA SER A 32 -23.23 -4.56 -16.09
C SER A 32 -23.03 -5.21 -17.46
N LYS A 33 -21.99 -4.83 -18.22
CA LYS A 33 -21.65 -5.43 -19.52
C LYS A 33 -20.78 -6.69 -19.39
N SER A 34 -20.23 -6.94 -18.22
CA SER A 34 -19.40 -8.13 -17.99
C SER A 34 -20.28 -9.37 -17.86
N LYS A 35 -19.75 -10.51 -18.33
CA LYS A 35 -20.38 -11.84 -18.14
C LYS A 35 -19.92 -12.52 -16.84
N ALA A 36 -19.07 -11.87 -16.05
CA ALA A 36 -18.53 -12.45 -14.82
C ALA A 36 -19.50 -12.28 -13.64
N ASP A 37 -19.65 -13.34 -12.84
CA ASP A 37 -20.50 -13.33 -11.64
C ASP A 37 -20.02 -12.37 -10.56
N LYS A 38 -18.69 -12.14 -10.51
CA LYS A 38 -18.06 -11.21 -9.57
C LYS A 38 -17.09 -10.29 -10.29
N ILE A 39 -17.10 -9.02 -9.88
CA ILE A 39 -16.22 -8.01 -10.42
C ILE A 39 -15.55 -7.29 -9.27
N ASN A 40 -14.26 -7.56 -9.14
CA ASN A 40 -13.44 -7.02 -8.08
C ASN A 40 -12.80 -5.71 -8.52
N LEU A 41 -12.73 -4.74 -7.61
CA LEU A 41 -12.12 -3.44 -7.86
C LEU A 41 -10.87 -3.26 -6.99
N ILE A 42 -9.81 -2.76 -7.61
CA ILE A 42 -8.59 -2.33 -6.93
C ILE A 42 -8.32 -0.88 -7.31
N SER A 43 -8.43 0.01 -6.34
CA SER A 43 -8.09 1.43 -6.46
C SER A 43 -6.64 1.62 -6.02
N TYR A 44 -5.72 1.73 -6.99
CA TYR A 44 -4.30 1.93 -6.72
C TYR A 44 -3.95 3.42 -6.74
N LEU A 45 -3.59 3.98 -5.59
CA LEU A 45 -3.25 5.40 -5.44
C LEU A 45 -1.77 5.64 -5.75
N SER A 46 -1.44 5.63 -7.03
CA SER A 46 -0.12 6.05 -7.54
C SER A 46 -0.04 7.57 -7.73
N THR A 47 -0.53 8.32 -6.73
CA THR A 47 -0.62 9.79 -6.74
C THR A 47 0.26 10.40 -5.64
N PRO A 48 0.55 11.71 -5.69
CA PRO A 48 1.24 12.38 -4.61
C PRO A 48 0.50 12.24 -3.27
N PRO A 49 1.20 12.13 -2.12
CA PRO A 49 0.58 11.93 -0.82
C PRO A 49 -0.41 13.03 -0.40
N GLN A 50 -0.22 14.26 -0.90
CA GLN A 50 -1.09 15.39 -0.64
C GLN A 50 -2.51 15.17 -1.17
N SER A 51 -2.67 14.37 -2.23
CA SER A 51 -3.96 14.09 -2.85
C SER A 51 -4.71 12.92 -2.20
N TYR A 52 -4.08 12.17 -1.29
CA TYR A 52 -4.68 10.97 -0.71
C TYR A 52 -5.98 11.25 0.04
N GLU A 53 -6.02 12.31 0.86
CA GLU A 53 -7.22 12.62 1.65
C GLU A 53 -8.42 12.90 0.73
N ASP A 54 -8.25 13.74 -0.27
CA ASP A 54 -9.31 14.09 -1.23
C ASP A 54 -9.80 12.88 -2.02
N ILE A 55 -8.86 12.06 -2.53
CA ILE A 55 -9.19 10.84 -3.27
C ILE A 55 -9.98 9.87 -2.39
N ILE A 56 -9.52 9.62 -1.15
CA ILE A 56 -10.18 8.70 -0.22
C ILE A 56 -11.60 9.20 0.10
N ILE A 57 -11.74 10.49 0.43
CA ILE A 57 -13.04 11.11 0.72
C ILE A 57 -13.98 10.97 -0.47
N ASN A 58 -13.50 11.26 -1.68
CA ASN A 58 -14.32 11.22 -2.88
C ASN A 58 -14.68 9.79 -3.30
N ILE A 59 -13.78 8.81 -3.11
CA ILE A 59 -14.09 7.38 -3.30
C ILE A 59 -15.21 6.94 -2.34
N ILE A 60 -15.12 7.33 -1.06
CA ILE A 60 -16.12 6.96 -0.04
C ILE A 60 -17.47 7.62 -0.36
N LYS A 61 -17.49 8.92 -0.66
CA LYS A 61 -18.72 9.67 -0.98
C LYS A 61 -19.38 9.26 -2.29
N SER A 62 -18.61 8.75 -3.24
CA SER A 62 -19.13 8.21 -4.52
C SER A 62 -19.45 6.72 -4.45
N GLU A 63 -19.26 6.10 -3.28
CA GLU A 63 -19.56 4.69 -3.02
C GLU A 63 -18.80 3.70 -3.92
N ILE A 64 -17.67 4.11 -4.47
CA ILE A 64 -16.80 3.25 -5.29
C ILE A 64 -16.18 2.12 -4.45
N ASN A 65 -16.01 2.35 -3.15
CA ASN A 65 -15.48 1.40 -2.16
C ASN A 65 -16.47 0.29 -1.74
N LYS A 66 -17.73 0.32 -2.19
CA LYS A 66 -18.72 -0.69 -1.83
C LYS A 66 -18.47 -2.02 -2.53
N GLU A 67 -18.71 -3.10 -1.80
CA GLU A 67 -18.49 -4.49 -2.25
C GLU A 67 -19.76 -5.11 -2.85
N GLU A 68 -20.48 -4.34 -3.66
CA GLU A 68 -21.80 -4.75 -4.23
C GLU A 68 -21.70 -5.92 -5.21
N TYR A 69 -20.59 -6.03 -5.95
CA TYR A 69 -20.40 -7.01 -7.03
C TYR A 69 -19.21 -7.96 -6.78
N GLY A 70 -18.45 -7.73 -5.71
CA GLY A 70 -17.13 -8.32 -5.49
C GLY A 70 -16.33 -7.48 -4.52
N TYR A 71 -15.09 -7.89 -4.21
CA TYR A 71 -14.29 -7.13 -3.26
C TYR A 71 -13.91 -5.76 -3.85
N SER A 72 -13.78 -4.77 -2.97
CA SER A 72 -13.25 -3.44 -3.32
C SER A 72 -12.09 -3.13 -2.40
N ARG A 73 -10.91 -2.90 -2.96
CA ARG A 73 -9.66 -2.69 -2.22
C ARG A 73 -9.02 -1.38 -2.61
N ILE A 74 -8.41 -0.71 -1.64
CA ILE A 74 -7.59 0.47 -1.85
C ILE A 74 -6.13 0.12 -1.55
N VAL A 75 -5.25 0.45 -2.49
CA VAL A 75 -3.81 0.28 -2.37
C VAL A 75 -3.19 1.66 -2.27
N ILE A 76 -2.41 1.89 -1.21
CA ILE A 76 -1.78 3.17 -0.94
C ILE A 76 -0.27 2.96 -0.87
N GLU A 77 0.47 3.89 -1.45
CA GLU A 77 1.93 3.90 -1.46
C GLU A 77 2.50 4.71 -0.30
N LYS A 78 3.78 4.49 -0.01
CA LYS A 78 4.51 5.33 0.92
C LYS A 78 4.70 6.75 0.35
N PRO A 79 4.79 7.80 1.19
CA PRO A 79 4.71 7.80 2.66
C PRO A 79 3.28 7.72 3.23
N PHE A 80 3.12 6.92 4.28
CA PHE A 80 1.89 6.82 5.09
C PHE A 80 1.83 7.89 6.17
N GLY A 81 1.65 9.13 5.75
CA GLY A 81 1.85 10.28 6.61
C GLY A 81 3.34 10.62 6.81
N GLN A 82 3.61 11.80 7.35
CA GLN A 82 4.97 12.33 7.55
C GLN A 82 5.42 12.29 9.01
N ASN A 83 4.48 12.02 9.92
CA ASN A 83 4.64 11.92 11.37
C ASN A 83 3.46 11.11 11.95
N LEU A 84 3.55 10.77 13.24
CA LEU A 84 2.52 9.98 13.94
C LEU A 84 1.11 10.56 13.81
N ASN A 85 0.95 11.88 13.93
CA ASN A 85 -0.36 12.53 13.88
C ASN A 85 -0.98 12.43 12.49
N SER A 86 -0.22 12.74 11.44
CA SER A 86 -0.68 12.61 10.05
C SER A 86 -0.98 11.15 9.66
N ALA A 87 -0.17 10.19 10.13
CA ALA A 87 -0.43 8.76 9.92
C ALA A 87 -1.72 8.31 10.61
N LYS A 88 -1.93 8.71 11.87
CA LYS A 88 -3.17 8.46 12.62
C LYS A 88 -4.39 9.08 11.93
N LYS A 89 -4.26 10.31 11.43
CA LYS A 89 -5.33 11.01 10.69
C LYS A 89 -5.70 10.26 9.42
N LEU A 90 -4.72 9.90 8.59
CA LEU A 90 -4.94 9.13 7.37
C LEU A 90 -5.56 7.77 7.65
N ASN A 91 -5.08 7.06 8.68
CA ASN A 91 -5.64 5.78 9.08
C ASN A 91 -7.08 5.90 9.57
N LYS A 92 -7.39 6.93 10.37
CA LYS A 92 -8.76 7.19 10.83
C LYS A 92 -9.68 7.49 9.65
N LEU A 93 -9.23 8.28 8.67
CA LEU A 93 -9.97 8.59 7.46
C LEU A 93 -10.27 7.31 6.65
N LEU A 94 -9.30 6.42 6.46
CA LEU A 94 -9.55 5.16 5.77
C LEU A 94 -10.63 4.33 6.48
N LYS A 95 -10.55 4.24 7.81
CA LYS A 95 -11.51 3.50 8.64
C LYS A 95 -12.92 4.08 8.67
N THR A 96 -13.18 5.27 8.13
CA THR A 96 -14.55 5.80 8.02
C THR A 96 -15.34 5.16 6.89
N GLY A 97 -14.67 4.61 5.87
CA GLY A 97 -15.34 4.03 4.71
C GLY A 97 -14.80 2.66 4.27
N PHE A 98 -13.66 2.22 4.80
CA PHE A 98 -13.07 0.93 4.46
C PHE A 98 -12.92 0.06 5.71
N ASN A 99 -13.23 -1.22 5.54
CA ASN A 99 -12.82 -2.26 6.48
C ASN A 99 -11.31 -2.53 6.35
N GLU A 100 -10.65 -3.03 7.40
CA GLU A 100 -9.19 -3.22 7.39
C GLU A 100 -8.74 -4.19 6.28
N ASN A 101 -9.52 -5.23 5.99
CA ASN A 101 -9.26 -6.19 4.90
C ASN A 101 -9.36 -5.58 3.48
N GLN A 102 -9.87 -4.35 3.35
CA GLN A 102 -9.91 -3.60 2.09
C GLN A 102 -8.69 -2.69 1.91
N ILE A 103 -7.90 -2.44 2.96
CA ILE A 103 -6.83 -1.44 2.96
C ILE A 103 -5.48 -2.14 2.81
N PHE A 104 -4.79 -1.86 1.71
CA PHE A 104 -3.47 -2.40 1.41
C PHE A 104 -2.44 -1.28 1.47
N ARG A 105 -1.54 -1.37 2.44
CA ARG A 105 -0.46 -0.40 2.64
C ARG A 105 0.83 -0.97 2.09
N ILE A 106 1.36 -0.38 1.03
CA ILE A 106 2.52 -0.94 0.34
C ILE A 106 3.81 -0.60 1.08
N ASP A 107 4.54 -1.66 1.41
CA ASP A 107 5.97 -1.64 1.60
C ASP A 107 6.59 -2.65 0.62
N HIS A 108 7.29 -2.16 -0.40
CA HIS A 108 7.83 -3.00 -1.46
C HIS A 108 8.92 -3.98 -0.97
N TYR A 109 9.53 -3.77 0.21
CA TYR A 109 10.49 -4.72 0.76
C TYR A 109 9.81 -6.02 1.20
N LEU A 110 8.56 -5.96 1.69
CA LEU A 110 7.78 -7.16 2.06
C LEU A 110 7.46 -8.07 0.86
N GLY A 111 7.54 -7.53 -0.36
CA GLY A 111 7.36 -8.29 -1.59
C GLY A 111 8.61 -9.02 -2.08
N LYS A 112 9.78 -8.82 -1.45
CA LYS A 112 11.02 -9.48 -1.86
C LYS A 112 11.02 -10.94 -1.38
N GLU A 113 11.39 -11.84 -2.27
CA GLU A 113 11.40 -13.29 -2.01
C GLU A 113 12.22 -13.65 -0.76
N THR A 114 13.38 -13.04 -0.58
CA THR A 114 14.24 -13.25 0.59
C THR A 114 13.57 -12.85 1.91
N VAL A 115 12.67 -11.85 1.89
CA VAL A 115 11.93 -11.40 3.07
C VAL A 115 10.85 -12.39 3.44
N GLN A 116 10.10 -12.87 2.44
CA GLN A 116 9.07 -13.87 2.66
C GLN A 116 9.67 -15.19 3.16
N ASN A 117 10.88 -15.52 2.71
CA ASN A 117 11.61 -16.70 3.15
C ASN A 117 12.07 -16.65 4.63
N ILE A 118 12.10 -15.49 5.29
CA ILE A 118 12.42 -15.41 6.73
C ILE A 118 11.38 -16.20 7.54
N LEU A 119 10.09 -15.99 7.25
CA LEU A 119 9.00 -16.68 7.94
C LEU A 119 9.06 -18.19 7.71
N VAL A 120 9.28 -18.61 6.47
CA VAL A 120 9.42 -20.03 6.12
C VAL A 120 10.62 -20.63 6.86
N SER A 121 11.77 -19.93 6.85
CA SER A 121 13.00 -20.39 7.49
C SER A 121 12.84 -20.55 9.00
N ARG A 122 12.22 -19.56 9.67
CA ARG A 122 12.00 -19.58 11.12
C ARG A 122 10.99 -20.64 11.56
N TYR A 123 9.86 -20.76 10.88
CA TYR A 123 8.73 -21.55 11.39
C TYR A 123 8.61 -22.95 10.78
N SER A 124 9.15 -23.17 9.58
CA SER A 124 9.06 -24.48 8.90
C SER A 124 10.26 -25.39 9.18
N ASN A 125 11.32 -24.87 9.80
CA ASN A 125 12.51 -25.65 10.17
C ASN A 125 12.61 -25.80 11.70
N LEU A 126 12.48 -27.04 12.19
CA LEU A 126 12.51 -27.34 13.63
C LEU A 126 13.79 -26.85 14.32
N VAL A 127 14.95 -26.98 13.66
CA VAL A 127 16.25 -26.53 14.18
C VAL A 127 16.28 -25.02 14.36
N PHE A 128 15.91 -24.26 13.32
CA PHE A 128 15.90 -22.80 13.41
C PHE A 128 14.87 -22.31 14.41
N ASN A 129 13.68 -22.93 14.46
CA ASN A 129 12.66 -22.59 15.44
C ASN A 129 13.17 -22.74 16.88
N ALA A 130 13.80 -23.88 17.19
CA ALA A 130 14.34 -24.16 18.53
C ALA A 130 15.47 -23.18 18.93
N LEU A 131 16.30 -22.75 17.98
CA LEU A 131 17.42 -21.84 18.23
C LEU A 131 17.01 -20.35 18.19
N TRP A 132 15.80 -20.00 17.77
CA TRP A 132 15.39 -18.61 17.58
C TRP A 132 14.93 -17.93 18.88
N ASN A 133 15.82 -17.83 19.87
CA ASN A 133 15.55 -17.19 21.15
C ASN A 133 16.82 -16.61 21.80
N ARG A 134 16.64 -15.85 22.89
CA ARG A 134 17.72 -15.13 23.61
C ARG A 134 18.79 -16.03 24.24
N GLU A 135 18.53 -17.32 24.41
CA GLU A 135 19.50 -18.25 25.00
C GLU A 135 20.54 -18.69 23.97
N HIS A 136 20.19 -18.63 22.68
CA HIS A 136 21.00 -19.14 21.58
C HIS A 136 21.45 -18.04 20.61
N ILE A 137 20.82 -16.86 20.63
CA ILE A 137 21.15 -15.71 19.78
C ILE A 137 21.79 -14.60 20.60
N SER A 138 23.04 -14.27 20.30
CA SER A 138 23.76 -13.16 20.93
C SER A 138 23.36 -11.78 20.40
N TYR A 139 23.18 -11.63 19.08
CA TYR A 139 22.70 -10.39 18.45
C TYR A 139 22.09 -10.66 17.06
N VAL A 140 21.26 -9.72 16.59
CA VAL A 140 20.70 -9.70 15.23
C VAL A 140 21.12 -8.40 14.57
N GLU A 141 21.73 -8.49 13.39
CA GLU A 141 22.10 -7.34 12.58
C GLU A 141 21.27 -7.30 11.30
N ILE A 142 20.74 -6.12 10.99
CA ILE A 142 19.99 -5.87 9.76
C ILE A 142 20.66 -4.69 9.05
N THR A 143 21.30 -4.99 7.92
CA THR A 143 22.08 -4.00 7.17
C THR A 143 21.40 -3.69 5.84
N ALA A 144 21.10 -2.40 5.62
CA ALA A 144 20.69 -1.87 4.33
C ALA A 144 21.74 -0.88 3.84
N ALA A 145 22.64 -1.36 2.98
CA ALA A 145 23.70 -0.56 2.37
C ALA A 145 23.32 -0.22 0.93
N GLU A 146 23.38 1.07 0.58
CA GLU A 146 23.20 1.55 -0.79
C GLU A 146 24.51 2.18 -1.27
N SER A 147 25.02 1.74 -2.42
CA SER A 147 26.19 2.33 -3.08
C SER A 147 25.83 3.59 -3.88
N ILE A 148 24.54 3.90 -3.99
CA ILE A 148 24.00 5.01 -4.76
C ILE A 148 23.81 6.21 -3.82
N GLY A 149 24.48 7.32 -4.09
CA GLY A 149 24.27 8.57 -3.36
C GLY A 149 22.88 9.19 -3.62
N ILE A 150 22.61 10.34 -3.01
CA ILE A 150 21.28 11.00 -2.96
C ILE A 150 20.73 11.37 -4.37
N LYS A 151 21.57 11.42 -5.41
CA LYS A 151 21.21 11.69 -6.82
C LYS A 151 20.18 12.84 -6.94
N LYS A 152 19.08 12.64 -7.68
CA LYS A 152 18.01 13.64 -7.89
C LYS A 152 16.98 13.70 -6.75
N ARG A 153 17.16 12.92 -5.67
CA ARG A 153 16.22 12.88 -4.53
C ARG A 153 16.64 13.82 -3.39
N GLY A 154 17.61 14.70 -3.63
CA GLY A 154 18.15 15.68 -2.67
C GLY A 154 17.09 16.32 -1.78
N GLU A 155 16.14 17.02 -2.38
CA GLU A 155 15.11 17.76 -1.64
C GLU A 155 14.16 16.88 -0.83
N TYR A 156 13.91 15.65 -1.27
CA TYR A 156 13.09 14.69 -0.51
C TYR A 156 13.90 14.09 0.65
N TYR A 157 15.16 13.73 0.38
CA TYR A 157 16.04 13.09 1.36
C TYR A 157 16.42 14.06 2.48
N ASP A 158 16.63 15.34 2.17
CA ASP A 158 16.91 16.40 3.14
C ASP A 158 15.80 16.54 4.20
N LYS A 159 14.54 16.36 3.79
CA LYS A 159 13.37 16.44 4.70
C LYS A 159 13.05 15.14 5.44
N SER A 160 13.45 13.98 4.88
CA SER A 160 13.07 12.65 5.40
C SER A 160 14.19 11.96 6.17
N GLY A 161 15.42 12.04 5.66
CA GLY A 161 16.59 11.32 6.14
C GLY A 161 16.47 9.80 6.03
N ALA A 162 17.57 9.10 6.34
CA ALA A 162 17.61 7.63 6.36
C ALA A 162 16.56 7.01 7.29
N LEU A 163 16.24 7.70 8.40
CA LEU A 163 15.28 7.22 9.40
C LEU A 163 13.88 7.01 8.82
N LYS A 164 13.34 7.97 8.04
CA LYS A 164 12.00 7.83 7.45
C LYS A 164 12.02 7.10 6.11
N ASP A 165 13.09 7.21 5.33
CA ASP A 165 13.17 6.57 4.01
C ASP A 165 13.38 5.06 4.11
N MET A 166 14.17 4.60 5.10
CA MET A 166 14.64 3.22 5.21
C MET A 166 14.30 2.53 6.55
N ILE A 167 14.47 3.22 7.69
CA ILE A 167 14.36 2.54 9.00
C ILE A 167 12.89 2.31 9.39
N GLN A 168 12.07 3.37 9.38
CA GLN A 168 10.68 3.32 9.89
C GLN A 168 9.79 2.33 9.14
N ASN A 169 10.08 2.07 7.86
CA ASN A 169 9.32 1.18 6.99
C ASN A 169 10.05 -0.16 6.81
N HIS A 170 11.10 -0.19 5.99
CA HIS A 170 11.74 -1.39 5.47
C HIS A 170 12.43 -2.17 6.59
N LEU A 171 13.33 -1.52 7.33
CA LEU A 171 14.08 -2.23 8.37
C LEU A 171 13.22 -2.60 9.58
N LEU A 172 12.26 -1.75 9.96
CA LEU A 172 11.33 -2.08 11.02
C LEU A 172 10.47 -3.28 10.64
N ASN A 173 10.01 -3.35 9.38
CA ASN A 173 9.27 -4.50 8.89
C ASN A 173 10.13 -5.78 8.89
N TYR A 174 11.42 -5.71 8.55
CA TYR A 174 12.34 -6.84 8.72
C TYR A 174 12.50 -7.25 10.17
N PHE A 175 12.63 -6.29 11.08
CA PHE A 175 12.79 -6.55 12.51
C PHE A 175 11.56 -7.25 13.12
N LEU A 176 10.36 -6.98 12.59
CA LEU A 176 9.11 -7.58 13.08
C LEU A 176 8.85 -9.01 12.55
N LEU A 177 9.56 -9.46 11.52
CA LEU A 177 9.41 -10.78 10.89
C LEU A 177 10.23 -11.87 11.58
#